data_AF-A0A7H9K5P7-F1
#
_entry.id   AF-A0A7H9K5P7-F1
#
_cell.length_a   1.000
_cell.length_b   1.000
_cell.length_c   1.000
_cell.angle_alpha   90.00
_cell.angle_beta   90.00
_cell.angle_gamma   90.00
#
_symmetry.space_group_name_H-M   'P 1'
#
loop_
_entity.id
_entity.type
_entity.pdbx_description
1 polymer ?
#
loop_
_entity_poly.entity_id
_entity_poly.type
_entity_poly.pdbx_seq_one_letter_code
_entity_poly.pdbx_strand_id
1 'polypeptide(L)'
;MAKLTLQEQLLKAGLVTSKKAAKVERTAKKSRVQAREARAAVEENKKAQLERDKQLSEQQKQAALAKEYKAQVKQLIEMNRITIANGDIGFNFTDGNLIKKIFVDKLTQTQLINGRLAIARLQVDNNSESEYAIIPASVADKIAQRDASSIVLHSALSAEEQDEEDPYADFKVPDDLMW
;
A
#
# COMPACT_ATOMS: atom_id res chain seq x y z
N MET A 1 -26.47 -16.95 58.91
CA MET A 1 -26.49 -15.62 59.56
C MET A 1 -25.77 -14.64 58.64
N ALA A 2 -26.49 -13.68 58.03
CA ALA A 2 -25.86 -12.70 57.15
C ALA A 2 -24.97 -11.78 58.00
N LYS A 3 -23.66 -11.71 57.70
CA LYS A 3 -22.76 -10.71 58.31
C LYS A 3 -23.23 -9.33 57.84
N LEU A 4 -23.82 -8.55 58.74
CA LEU A 4 -24.12 -7.14 58.49
C LEU A 4 -22.82 -6.43 58.09
N THR A 5 -22.91 -5.59 57.07
CA THR A 5 -21.80 -4.76 56.63
C THR A 5 -21.44 -3.75 57.73
N LEU A 6 -20.17 -3.36 57.83
CA LEU A 6 -19.70 -2.39 58.84
C LEU A 6 -20.54 -1.09 58.82
N GLN A 7 -21.01 -0.70 57.63
CA GLN A 7 -21.87 0.47 57.45
C GLN A 7 -23.25 0.29 58.07
N GLU A 8 -23.84 -0.90 57.96
CA GLU A 8 -25.12 -1.25 58.60
C GLU A 8 -24.97 -1.39 60.13
N GLN A 9 -23.81 -1.86 60.62
CA GLN A 9 -23.50 -1.89 62.06
C GLN A 9 -23.44 -0.47 62.64
N LEU A 10 -22.83 0.48 61.93
CA LEU A 10 -22.73 1.88 62.36
C LEU A 10 -24.06 2.64 62.29
N LEU A 11 -24.93 2.33 61.32
CA LEU A 11 -26.31 2.83 61.26
C LEU A 11 -27.15 2.31 62.42
N LYS A 12 -27.06 1.01 62.72
CA LYS A 12 -27.78 0.38 63.83
C LYS A 12 -27.30 0.88 65.20
N ALA A 13 -26.02 1.26 65.30
CA ALA A 13 -25.43 1.88 66.49
C ALA A 13 -25.71 3.39 66.64
N GLY A 14 -26.52 4.00 65.75
CA GLY A 14 -26.96 5.40 65.86
C GLY A 14 -25.87 6.46 65.57
N LEU A 15 -24.65 6.03 65.24
CA LEU A 15 -23.50 6.91 64.95
C LEU A 15 -23.59 7.59 63.57
N VAL A 16 -24.47 7.11 62.70
CA VAL A 16 -24.67 7.66 61.35
C VAL A 16 -26.17 7.79 61.07
N THR A 17 -26.59 8.97 60.60
CA THR A 17 -27.98 9.19 60.16
C THR A 17 -28.21 8.51 58.81
N SER A 18 -29.36 7.85 58.61
CA SER A 18 -29.76 7.23 57.32
C SER A 18 -29.56 8.13 56.10
N LYS A 19 -29.78 9.44 56.28
CA LYS A 19 -29.56 10.49 55.28
C LYS A 19 -28.09 10.64 54.84
N LYS A 20 -27.13 10.44 55.75
CA LYS A 20 -25.68 10.47 55.44
C LYS A 20 -25.24 9.19 54.73
N ALA A 21 -25.73 8.03 55.17
CA ALA A 21 -25.42 6.75 54.51
C ALA A 21 -25.93 6.71 53.05
N ALA A 22 -27.17 7.14 52.81
CA ALA A 22 -27.74 7.23 51.47
C ALA A 22 -27.00 8.25 50.57
N LYS A 23 -26.45 9.32 51.14
CA LYS A 23 -25.65 10.31 50.40
C LYS A 23 -24.32 9.70 49.93
N VAL A 24 -23.64 8.94 50.78
CA VAL A 24 -22.36 8.27 50.45
C VAL A 24 -22.56 7.20 49.37
N GLU A 25 -23.61 6.40 49.44
CA GLU A 25 -23.93 5.44 48.38
C GLU A 25 -24.24 6.10 47.04
N ARG A 26 -25.00 7.21 47.05
CA ARG A 26 -25.30 7.98 45.83
C ARG A 26 -24.03 8.58 45.21
N THR A 27 -23.12 9.12 46.01
CA THR A 27 -21.84 9.65 45.51
C THR A 27 -20.93 8.55 44.99
N ALA A 28 -20.88 7.39 45.66
CA ALA A 28 -20.10 6.24 45.21
C ALA A 28 -20.65 5.66 43.88
N LYS A 29 -21.97 5.57 43.72
CA LYS A 29 -22.60 5.15 42.46
C LYS A 29 -22.31 6.13 41.32
N LYS A 30 -22.38 7.45 41.56
CA LYS A 30 -22.07 8.48 40.55
C LYS A 30 -20.62 8.43 40.09
N SER A 31 -19.68 8.28 41.02
CA SER A 31 -18.25 8.14 40.73
C SER A 31 -17.94 6.87 39.91
N ARG A 32 -18.60 5.75 40.22
CA ARG A 32 -18.42 4.49 39.49
C ARG A 32 -18.93 4.56 38.04
N VAL A 33 -20.02 5.29 37.79
CA VAL A 33 -20.54 5.51 36.44
C VAL A 33 -19.60 6.40 35.63
N GLN A 34 -19.13 7.51 36.20
CA GLN A 34 -18.14 8.38 35.55
C GLN A 34 -16.83 7.64 35.23
N ALA A 35 -16.36 6.78 36.14
CA ALA A 35 -15.18 5.96 35.90
C ALA A 35 -15.39 4.90 34.80
N ARG A 36 -16.63 4.41 34.61
CA ARG A 36 -16.96 3.46 33.54
C ARG A 36 -17.08 4.14 32.18
N GLU A 37 -17.73 5.30 32.12
CA GLU A 37 -17.82 6.12 30.91
C GLU A 37 -16.45 6.63 30.45
N ALA A 38 -15.60 7.08 31.38
CA ALA A 38 -14.23 7.47 31.08
C ALA A 38 -13.40 6.29 30.54
N ARG A 39 -13.60 5.07 31.06
CA ARG A 39 -12.92 3.87 30.55
C ARG A 39 -13.43 3.47 29.16
N ALA A 40 -14.73 3.56 28.91
CA ALA A 40 -15.31 3.28 27.60
C ALA A 40 -14.82 4.26 26.52
N ALA A 41 -14.79 5.56 26.82
CA ALA A 41 -14.28 6.58 25.90
C ALA A 41 -12.78 6.43 25.58
N VAL A 42 -11.99 5.94 26.53
CA VAL A 42 -10.57 5.61 26.30
C VAL A 42 -10.42 4.35 25.46
N GLU A 43 -11.27 3.34 25.66
CA GLU A 43 -11.22 2.11 24.88
C GLU A 43 -11.62 2.32 23.42
N GLU A 44 -12.64 3.16 23.16
CA GLU A 44 -13.04 3.56 21.81
C GLU A 44 -11.96 4.37 21.10
N ASN A 45 -11.37 5.38 21.77
CA ASN A 45 -10.24 6.12 21.20
C ASN A 45 -9.04 5.22 20.90
N LYS A 46 -8.75 4.25 21.79
CA LYS A 46 -7.66 3.29 21.57
C LYS A 46 -7.93 2.37 20.38
N LYS A 47 -9.18 1.93 20.18
CA LYS A 47 -9.57 1.14 19.00
C LYS A 47 -9.42 1.95 17.70
N ALA A 48 -9.94 3.18 17.68
CA ALA A 48 -9.82 4.07 16.53
C ALA A 48 -8.35 4.41 16.19
N GLN A 49 -7.49 4.56 17.21
CA GLN A 49 -6.06 4.79 17.01
C GLN A 49 -5.37 3.55 16.43
N LEU A 50 -5.69 2.35 16.93
CA LEU A 50 -5.15 1.09 16.39
C LEU A 50 -5.57 0.84 14.95
N GLU A 51 -6.80 1.16 14.58
CA GLU A 51 -7.27 1.03 13.19
C GLU A 51 -6.54 2.00 12.25
N ARG A 52 -6.41 3.28 12.66
CA ARG A 52 -5.63 4.26 11.91
C ARG A 52 -4.17 3.83 11.77
N ASP A 53 -3.55 3.36 12.84
CA ASP A 53 -2.15 2.91 12.84
C ASP A 53 -1.95 1.68 11.94
N LYS A 54 -2.91 0.75 11.93
CA LYS A 54 -2.90 -0.41 11.01
C LYS A 54 -2.96 0.03 9.56
N GLN A 55 -3.90 0.90 9.19
CA GLN A 55 -4.04 1.42 7.83
C GLN A 55 -2.77 2.15 7.38
N LEU A 56 -2.20 2.98 8.26
CA LEU A 56 -0.97 3.72 7.98
C LEU A 56 0.22 2.76 7.79
N SER A 57 0.30 1.70 8.61
CA SER A 57 1.33 0.66 8.47
C SER A 57 1.19 -0.12 7.17
N GLU A 58 -0.03 -0.48 6.77
CA GLU A 58 -0.29 -1.17 5.50
C GLU A 58 0.09 -0.31 4.29
N GLN A 59 -0.26 0.98 4.30
CA GLN A 59 0.15 1.92 3.25
C GLN A 59 1.68 2.05 3.17
N GLN A 60 2.36 2.14 4.31
CA GLN A 60 3.82 2.20 4.34
C GLN A 60 4.45 0.91 3.82
N LYS A 61 3.91 -0.26 4.16
CA LYS A 61 4.37 -1.56 3.65
C LYS A 61 4.21 -1.65 2.14
N GLN A 62 3.03 -1.28 1.61
CA GLN A 62 2.79 -1.25 0.17
C GLN A 62 3.74 -0.28 -0.54
N ALA A 63 3.96 0.91 0.02
CA ALA A 63 4.92 1.88 -0.53
C ALA A 63 6.36 1.36 -0.50
N ALA A 64 6.77 0.63 0.55
CA ALA A 64 8.08 0.02 0.64
C ALA A 64 8.27 -1.07 -0.42
N LEU A 65 7.31 -1.98 -0.56
CA LEU A 65 7.33 -3.02 -1.59
C LEU A 65 7.40 -2.43 -3.00
N ALA A 66 6.58 -1.41 -3.30
CA ALA A 66 6.61 -0.72 -4.58
C ALA A 66 7.98 -0.08 -4.87
N LYS A 67 8.65 0.48 -3.85
CA LYS A 67 10.01 1.01 -3.98
C LYS A 67 11.04 -0.08 -4.23
N GLU A 68 10.93 -1.22 -3.55
CA GLU A 68 11.82 -2.37 -3.75
C GLU A 68 11.72 -2.92 -5.17
N TYR A 69 10.49 -3.10 -5.69
CA TYR A 69 10.28 -3.54 -7.07
C TYR A 69 10.89 -2.56 -8.08
N LYS A 70 10.67 -1.26 -7.89
CA LYS A 70 11.26 -0.22 -8.76
C LYS A 70 12.78 -0.25 -8.72
N ALA A 71 13.38 -0.40 -7.54
CA ALA A 71 14.83 -0.51 -7.40
C ALA A 71 15.38 -1.77 -8.09
N GLN A 72 14.69 -2.91 -7.95
CA GLN A 72 15.07 -4.15 -8.64
C GLN A 72 14.99 -4.00 -10.16
N VAL A 73 13.94 -3.35 -10.68
CA VAL A 73 13.78 -3.07 -12.10
C VAL A 73 14.90 -2.17 -12.61
N LYS A 74 15.22 -1.09 -11.88
CA LYS A 74 16.34 -0.19 -12.18
C LYS A 74 17.65 -0.97 -12.31
N GLN A 75 17.94 -1.85 -11.35
CA GLN A 75 19.13 -2.69 -11.38
C GLN A 75 19.14 -3.66 -12.57
N LEU A 76 18.00 -4.29 -12.90
CA LEU A 76 17.89 -5.18 -14.05
C LEU A 76 18.16 -4.43 -15.37
N ILE A 77 17.66 -3.20 -15.50
CA ILE A 77 17.91 -2.34 -16.66
C ILE A 77 19.39 -1.98 -16.74
N GLU A 78 20.00 -1.52 -15.64
CA GLU A 78 21.41 -1.13 -15.60
C GLU A 78 22.36 -2.28 -15.94
N MET A 79 22.07 -3.48 -15.46
CA MET A 79 22.90 -4.67 -15.71
C MET A 79 22.78 -5.20 -17.15
N ASN A 80 21.62 -5.07 -17.77
CA ASN A 80 21.35 -5.61 -19.10
C ASN A 80 21.28 -4.55 -20.20
N ARG A 81 21.65 -3.31 -19.90
CA ARG A 81 21.68 -2.23 -20.89
C ARG A 81 22.73 -2.52 -21.97
N ILE A 82 22.34 -2.34 -23.22
CA ILE A 82 23.23 -2.48 -24.37
C ILE A 82 23.76 -1.09 -24.72
N THR A 83 25.06 -0.87 -24.49
CA THR A 83 25.73 0.37 -24.91
C THR A 83 25.94 0.35 -26.42
N ILE A 84 25.28 1.26 -27.13
CA ILE A 84 25.50 1.46 -28.57
C ILE A 84 26.63 2.49 -28.73
N ALA A 85 27.78 2.04 -29.22
CA ALA A 85 28.94 2.92 -29.36
C ALA A 85 28.83 3.91 -30.53
N ASN A 86 28.13 3.55 -31.62
CA ASN A 86 28.06 4.34 -32.86
C ASN A 86 26.70 4.17 -33.55
N GLY A 87 25.66 4.79 -33.01
CA GLY A 87 24.35 4.84 -33.68
C GLY A 87 24.23 6.12 -34.50
N ASP A 88 24.03 6.01 -35.81
CA ASP A 88 23.76 7.16 -36.69
C ASP A 88 22.27 7.23 -37.10
N ILE A 89 21.52 6.16 -36.83
CA ILE A 89 20.12 6.05 -37.22
C ILE A 89 19.24 6.51 -36.06
N GLY A 90 18.43 7.53 -36.32
CA GLY A 90 17.42 8.00 -35.39
C GLY A 90 16.21 7.07 -35.34
N PHE A 91 16.03 6.37 -34.22
CA PHE A 91 14.83 5.59 -33.95
C PHE A 91 13.88 6.38 -33.06
N ASN A 92 12.66 6.61 -33.56
CA ASN A 92 11.62 7.33 -32.83
C ASN A 92 10.72 6.32 -32.11
N PHE A 93 10.36 6.62 -30.87
CA PHE A 93 9.44 5.84 -30.06
C PHE A 93 8.54 6.75 -29.24
N THR A 94 7.41 6.22 -28.80
CA THR A 94 6.41 6.97 -28.04
C THR A 94 6.53 6.61 -26.56
N ASP A 95 6.68 7.62 -25.71
CA ASP A 95 6.61 7.51 -24.25
C ASP A 95 5.39 8.28 -23.76
N GLY A 96 4.28 7.57 -23.54
CA GLY A 96 2.98 8.15 -23.25
C GLY A 96 2.48 9.02 -24.40
N ASN A 97 2.51 10.35 -24.22
CA ASN A 97 2.07 11.33 -25.22
C ASN A 97 3.23 12.06 -25.92
N LEU A 98 4.48 11.72 -25.61
CA LEU A 98 5.66 12.37 -26.18
C LEU A 98 6.39 11.41 -27.11
N ILE A 99 6.72 11.90 -28.31
CA ILE A 99 7.62 11.19 -29.22
C ILE A 99 9.06 11.54 -28.82
N LYS A 100 9.85 10.51 -28.57
CA LYS A 100 11.26 10.59 -28.21
C LYS A 100 12.10 9.92 -29.29
N LYS A 101 13.38 10.28 -29.36
CA LYS A 101 14.32 9.79 -30.35
C LYS A 101 15.58 9.30 -29.68
N ILE A 102 16.03 8.11 -30.04
CA ILE A 102 17.34 7.56 -29.67
C ILE A 102 18.15 7.25 -30.92
N PHE A 103 19.47 7.38 -30.80
CA PHE A 103 20.38 7.03 -31.89
C PHE A 103 20.83 5.58 -31.72
N VAL A 104 20.59 4.78 -32.75
CA VAL A 104 20.83 3.34 -32.76
C VAL A 104 21.58 2.95 -34.03
N ASP A 105 22.19 1.76 -34.02
CA ASP A 105 22.79 1.17 -35.21
C ASP A 105 21.71 0.44 -36.04
N LYS A 106 22.01 0.13 -37.30
CA LYS A 106 21.08 -0.58 -38.20
C LYS A 106 20.69 -1.95 -37.66
N LEU A 107 21.63 -2.65 -37.04
CA LEU A 107 21.38 -3.96 -36.43
C LEU A 107 20.42 -3.86 -35.25
N THR A 108 20.65 -2.91 -34.33
CA THR A 108 19.80 -2.73 -33.16
C THR A 108 18.43 -2.19 -33.53
N GLN A 109 18.32 -1.31 -34.54
CA GLN A 109 17.05 -0.88 -35.11
C GLN A 109 16.23 -2.09 -35.61
N THR A 110 16.86 -2.96 -36.41
CA THR A 110 16.18 -4.16 -36.94
C THR A 110 15.74 -5.08 -35.80
N GLN A 111 16.56 -5.23 -34.76
CA GLN A 111 16.22 -6.05 -33.59
C GLN A 111 15.12 -5.45 -32.72
N LEU A 112 15.03 -4.11 -32.62
CA LEU A 112 13.93 -3.40 -31.97
C LEU A 112 12.62 -3.61 -32.74
N ILE A 113 12.65 -3.49 -34.07
CA ILE A 113 11.48 -3.74 -34.94
C ILE A 113 11.02 -5.20 -34.82
N ASN A 114 11.96 -6.14 -34.82
CA ASN A 114 11.68 -7.57 -34.67
C ASN A 114 11.28 -7.99 -33.24
N GLY A 115 11.23 -7.06 -32.28
CA GLY A 115 10.84 -7.37 -30.90
C GLY A 115 11.87 -8.14 -30.08
N ARG A 116 13.11 -8.28 -30.56
CA ARG A 116 14.20 -8.93 -29.80
C ARG A 116 14.81 -8.01 -28.75
N LEU A 117 14.75 -6.71 -29.01
CA LEU A 117 15.16 -5.66 -28.10
C LEU A 117 13.94 -4.83 -27.71
N ALA A 118 14.00 -4.24 -26.53
CA ALA A 118 13.00 -3.35 -25.98
C ALA A 118 13.68 -2.08 -25.45
N ILE A 119 12.91 -1.00 -25.37
CA ILE A 119 13.35 0.27 -24.76
C ILE A 119 12.68 0.36 -23.39
N ALA A 120 13.50 0.42 -22.35
CA ALA A 120 13.08 0.63 -20.98
C ALA A 120 13.44 2.03 -20.51
N ARG A 121 12.60 2.58 -19.65
CA ARG A 121 12.79 3.86 -18.99
C ARG A 121 13.59 3.66 -17.71
N LEU A 122 14.74 4.30 -17.63
CA LEU A 122 15.56 4.36 -16.44
C LEU A 122 15.26 5.69 -15.72
N GLN A 123 14.57 5.61 -14.58
CA GLN A 123 14.46 6.75 -13.68
C GLN A 123 15.78 6.91 -12.92
N VAL A 124 16.53 7.96 -13.23
CA VAL A 124 17.72 8.35 -12.48
C VAL A 124 17.28 9.33 -11.39
N ASP A 125 17.51 8.97 -10.13
CA ASP A 125 17.04 9.73 -8.95
C ASP A 125 17.55 11.18 -8.87
N ASN A 126 18.53 11.54 -9.71
CA ASN A 126 19.23 12.82 -9.68
C ASN A 126 18.91 13.75 -10.87
N ASN A 127 18.13 13.30 -11.86
CA ASN A 127 17.79 14.14 -13.01
C ASN A 127 16.29 14.08 -13.30
N SER A 128 15.68 15.23 -13.57
CA SER A 128 14.29 15.34 -14.03
C SER A 128 14.08 14.70 -15.40
N GLU A 129 15.16 14.36 -16.10
CA GLU A 129 15.14 13.66 -17.38
C GLU A 129 15.12 12.14 -17.18
N SER A 130 14.17 11.50 -17.86
CA SER A 130 14.11 10.04 -17.95
C SER A 130 15.13 9.57 -18.98
N GLU A 131 16.08 8.75 -18.56
CA GLU A 131 17.04 8.12 -19.46
C GLU A 131 16.41 6.88 -20.09
N TYR A 132 16.75 6.60 -21.34
CA TYR A 132 16.23 5.44 -22.07
C TYR A 132 17.35 4.44 -22.31
N ALA A 133 17.13 3.20 -21.90
CA ALA A 133 18.08 2.12 -22.06
C ALA A 133 17.49 1.03 -22.96
N ILE A 134 18.33 0.48 -23.83
CA ILE A 134 17.95 -0.65 -24.68
C ILE A 134 18.31 -1.93 -23.93
N ILE A 135 17.33 -2.81 -23.78
CA ILE A 135 17.46 -4.08 -23.08
C ILE A 135 16.98 -5.25 -23.97
N PRO A 136 17.45 -6.48 -23.73
CA PRO A 136 16.89 -7.66 -24.39
C PRO A 136 15.42 -7.90 -24.01
N ALA A 137 14.64 -8.44 -24.94
CA ALA A 137 13.22 -8.76 -24.73
C ALA A 137 13.00 -9.66 -23.51
N SER A 138 13.82 -10.69 -23.31
CA SER A 138 13.70 -11.59 -22.14
C SER A 138 13.88 -10.90 -20.79
N VAL A 139 14.56 -9.76 -20.75
CA VAL A 139 14.68 -8.93 -19.55
C VAL A 139 13.50 -7.98 -19.45
N ALA A 140 13.04 -7.44 -20.59
CA ALA A 140 11.81 -6.66 -20.66
C ALA A 140 10.60 -7.44 -20.15
N ASP A 141 10.41 -8.70 -20.54
CA ASP A 141 9.30 -9.54 -20.06
C ASP A 141 9.31 -9.67 -18.53
N LYS A 142 10.50 -9.86 -17.95
CA LYS A 142 10.67 -9.95 -16.48
C LYS A 142 10.39 -8.64 -15.78
N ILE A 143 10.71 -7.52 -16.43
CA ILE A 143 10.40 -6.19 -15.92
C ILE A 143 8.90 -5.92 -16.05
N ALA A 144 8.25 -6.31 -17.15
CA ALA A 144 6.83 -6.11 -17.41
C ALA A 144 5.96 -6.78 -16.34
N GLN A 145 6.34 -8.01 -15.95
CA GLN A 145 5.68 -8.76 -14.88
C GLN A 145 5.76 -8.09 -13.50
N ARG A 146 6.72 -7.19 -13.28
CA ARG A 146 6.95 -6.51 -11.99
C ARG A 146 6.46 -5.08 -12.01
N ASP A 147 6.80 -4.36 -13.07
CA ASP A 147 6.47 -2.97 -13.30
C ASP A 147 6.38 -2.68 -14.80
N ALA A 148 5.16 -2.79 -15.34
CA ALA A 148 4.87 -2.47 -16.73
C ALA A 148 5.16 -1.01 -17.08
N SER A 149 5.14 -0.08 -16.10
CA SER A 149 5.35 1.36 -16.35
C SER A 149 6.79 1.72 -16.71
N SER A 150 7.73 0.81 -16.40
CA SER A 150 9.15 0.98 -16.70
C SER A 150 9.50 0.62 -18.16
N ILE A 151 8.58 0.07 -18.94
CA ILE A 151 8.81 -0.32 -20.33
C ILE A 151 8.10 0.63 -21.27
N VAL A 152 8.84 1.21 -22.19
CA VAL A 152 8.35 2.23 -23.13
C VAL A 152 8.00 1.61 -24.46
N LEU A 153 8.89 0.74 -24.96
CA LEU A 153 8.66 0.01 -26.20
C LEU A 153 9.01 -1.45 -25.98
N HIS A 154 7.97 -2.28 -25.95
CA HIS A 154 8.10 -3.71 -26.12
C HIS A 154 7.32 -4.07 -27.37
N SER A 155 8.04 -4.28 -28.48
CA SER A 155 7.45 -4.81 -29.71
C SER A 155 7.24 -6.31 -29.53
N ALA A 156 6.49 -6.73 -28.49
CA ALA A 156 5.90 -8.05 -28.51
C ALA A 156 4.85 -8.02 -29.60
N LEU A 157 4.99 -8.96 -30.54
CA LEU A 157 3.85 -9.49 -31.27
C LEU A 157 2.71 -9.68 -30.26
N SER A 158 1.65 -8.90 -30.44
CA SER A 158 0.32 -9.02 -29.84
C SER A 158 0.20 -10.12 -28.78
N ALA A 159 0.47 -9.77 -27.53
CA ALA A 159 -0.10 -10.45 -26.37
C ALA A 159 -1.35 -9.69 -25.89
N GLU A 160 -2.13 -9.17 -26.84
CA GLU A 160 -3.56 -9.00 -26.65
C GLU A 160 -4.10 -10.43 -26.45
N GLU A 161 -4.30 -10.89 -25.19
CA GLU A 161 -5.25 -11.97 -24.82
C GLU A 161 -5.08 -12.57 -23.40
N GLN A 162 -4.31 -11.98 -22.47
CA GLN A 162 -4.27 -12.54 -21.11
C GLN A 162 -4.44 -11.48 -20.03
N ASP A 163 -5.67 -10.97 -19.92
CA ASP A 163 -6.19 -10.40 -18.67
C ASP A 163 -7.72 -10.52 -18.60
N GLU A 164 -8.28 -11.66 -19.06
CA GLU A 164 -9.70 -12.01 -18.92
C GLU A 164 -9.96 -13.18 -17.93
N GLU A 165 -9.02 -13.49 -17.03
CA GLU A 165 -9.30 -14.38 -15.90
C GLU A 165 -8.95 -13.71 -14.58
N ASP A 166 -9.78 -12.75 -14.18
CA ASP A 166 -9.91 -12.33 -12.79
C ASP A 166 -10.38 -13.55 -11.95
N PRO A 167 -9.51 -14.17 -11.11
CA PRO A 167 -9.85 -15.36 -10.34
C PRO A 167 -10.87 -15.10 -9.22
N TYR A 168 -11.31 -13.84 -9.03
CA TYR A 168 -12.28 -13.44 -8.01
C TYR A 168 -13.69 -13.11 -8.57
N ALA A 169 -13.93 -13.25 -9.88
CA ALA A 169 -15.25 -13.01 -10.46
C ALA A 169 -16.37 -13.91 -9.88
N ASP A 170 -16.02 -15.08 -9.34
CA ASP A 170 -16.96 -15.98 -8.67
C ASP A 170 -17.32 -15.59 -7.24
N PHE A 171 -16.64 -14.61 -6.63
CA PHE A 171 -17.02 -14.08 -5.31
C PHE A 171 -18.03 -12.94 -5.48
N LYS A 172 -19.24 -13.32 -5.87
CA LYS A 172 -20.43 -12.48 -5.77
C LYS A 172 -20.65 -12.15 -4.30
N VAL A 173 -20.16 -11.00 -3.84
CA VAL A 173 -20.47 -10.46 -2.52
C VAL A 173 -21.99 -10.37 -2.43
N PRO A 174 -22.64 -11.14 -1.54
CA PRO A 174 -24.08 -11.05 -1.38
C PRO A 174 -24.39 -9.67 -0.84
N ASP A 175 -25.12 -8.90 -1.64
CA ASP A 175 -25.67 -7.59 -1.32
C ASP A 175 -26.80 -7.72 -0.28
N ASP A 176 -26.44 -8.12 0.94
CA ASP A 176 -27.34 -8.03 2.09
C ASP A 176 -26.59 -8.09 3.42
N LEU A 177 -26.28 -6.91 3.98
CA LEU A 177 -26.48 -6.66 5.42
C LEU A 177 -26.47 -5.15 5.69
N MET A 178 -27.63 -4.52 5.49
CA MET A 178 -27.98 -3.27 6.16
C MET A 178 -28.45 -3.61 7.58
N TRP A 179 -27.54 -3.65 8.55
CA TRP A 179 -27.75 -3.34 9.98
C TRP A 179 -26.44 -3.40 10.78
#